data_AF-A0A6I4RIH7-F1
#
_entry.id   AF-A0A6I4RIH7-F1
#
_cell.length_a   1.000
_cell.length_b   1.000
_cell.length_c   1.000
_cell.angle_alpha   90.00
_cell.angle_beta   90.00
_cell.angle_gamma   90.00
#
_symmetry.space_group_name_H-M   'P 1'
#
loop_
_entity.id
_entity.type
_entity.pdbx_description
1 polymer ?
#
loop_
_entity_poly.entity_id
_entity_poly.type
_entity_poly.pdbx_seq_one_letter_code
_entity_poly.pdbx_strand_id
1 'polypeptide(L)'
;MRKKQIMAFLILLSTFLLLAACGIASKRLSQTRGSSVESQANEEAVRRDATILLNSVLTANDKGFSSLYGKSYEQWTKQIVFPSQIEAAIQDNGWTPESKYTYQYAKEFEKQQPSEILEHYYETRRDNLKDIQEYRITDVEVSDDKATVTFLSRQINHTATASAINTIYLAVADGTIDVFAALNKANEADSKFKKLHTLVSDFLYYANFSDRLVDHKGISSRLNETPLTEGQYEVSFDLEKNSEDNWVISDKNYRNLVSDLLNYDEKASQARYPDGTAVKDIVN
;
A
#
# COMPACT_ATOMS: atom_id res chain seq x y z
N MET A 1 0.46 -49.95 15.89
CA MET A 1 -0.36 -50.09 17.12
C MET A 1 0.56 -50.18 18.33
N ARG A 2 0.20 -49.45 19.42
CA ARG A 2 0.80 -49.42 20.78
C ARG A 2 2.15 -48.69 20.92
N LYS A 3 2.43 -47.90 21.97
CA LYS A 3 1.65 -47.14 22.97
C LYS A 3 2.72 -46.33 23.75
N LYS A 4 2.38 -45.11 24.16
CA LYS A 4 3.17 -44.14 24.95
C LYS A 4 3.92 -44.75 26.15
N GLN A 5 5.09 -44.19 26.47
CA GLN A 5 5.50 -43.95 27.86
C GLN A 5 6.14 -42.57 28.01
N ILE A 6 5.54 -41.81 28.92
CA ILE A 6 5.96 -40.52 29.45
C ILE A 6 6.91 -40.82 30.61
N MET A 7 8.04 -40.13 30.71
CA MET A 7 8.80 -40.01 31.96
C MET A 7 9.11 -38.54 32.21
N ALA A 8 8.34 -37.95 33.12
CA ALA A 8 8.73 -36.78 33.88
C ALA A 8 9.60 -37.26 35.05
N PHE A 9 10.73 -36.60 35.29
CA PHE A 9 11.45 -36.70 36.55
C PHE A 9 11.88 -35.31 37.00
N LEU A 10 11.47 -34.97 38.21
CA LEU A 10 11.63 -33.72 38.91
C LEU A 10 12.30 -34.12 40.24
N ILE A 11 13.55 -33.74 40.49
CA ILE A 11 14.14 -33.81 41.83
C ILE A 11 15.00 -32.56 42.10
N LEU A 12 14.60 -31.88 43.16
CA LEU A 12 15.21 -30.75 43.89
C LEU A 12 16.28 -31.23 44.89
N LEU A 13 17.26 -30.38 45.20
CA LEU A 13 17.86 -30.03 46.54
C LEU A 13 19.24 -29.35 46.30
N SER A 14 19.46 -28.06 46.57
CA SER A 14 19.83 -27.42 47.87
C SER A 14 21.14 -27.99 48.46
N THR A 15 22.20 -27.28 48.90
CA THR A 15 22.38 -25.93 49.49
C THR A 15 23.90 -25.66 49.74
N PHE A 16 24.31 -24.39 49.60
CA PHE A 16 25.30 -23.60 50.38
C PHE A 16 26.79 -23.99 50.57
N LEU A 17 27.68 -22.98 50.35
CA LEU A 17 28.74 -22.46 51.25
C LEU A 17 29.47 -21.27 50.57
N LEU A 18 29.09 -20.03 50.88
CA LEU A 18 29.74 -19.02 51.76
C LEU A 18 30.84 -18.13 51.13
N LEU A 19 30.47 -16.84 51.06
CA LEU A 19 31.23 -15.58 51.20
C LEU A 19 32.78 -15.60 51.18
N ALA A 20 33.34 -14.84 50.24
CA ALA A 20 34.49 -13.97 50.49
C ALA A 20 34.05 -12.51 50.26
N ALA A 21 34.31 -11.68 51.25
CA ALA A 21 33.88 -10.29 51.34
C ALA A 21 34.85 -9.32 50.64
N CYS A 22 34.30 -8.13 50.38
CA CYS A 22 34.95 -6.82 50.27
C CYS A 22 35.65 -6.45 48.95
N GLY A 23 35.08 -5.41 48.34
CA GLY A 23 35.80 -4.49 47.47
C GLY A 23 35.37 -4.57 46.01
N ILE A 24 34.36 -3.77 45.65
CA ILE A 24 34.13 -3.00 44.40
C ILE A 24 32.61 -2.78 44.29
N ALA A 25 32.04 -2.14 45.32
CA ALA A 25 30.76 -1.45 45.21
C ALA A 25 31.07 -0.03 44.74
N SER A 26 31.07 0.20 43.40
CA SER A 26 30.82 1.52 42.76
C SER A 26 31.04 1.59 41.24
N LYS A 27 31.20 0.47 40.50
CA LYS A 27 31.44 0.55 39.04
C LYS A 27 30.55 -0.33 38.15
N ARG A 28 29.38 -0.74 38.64
CA ARG A 28 28.40 -1.54 37.86
C ARG A 28 26.95 -1.03 37.99
N LEU A 29 26.76 0.28 37.98
CA LEU A 29 25.43 0.90 37.93
C LEU A 29 25.27 1.93 36.80
N SER A 30 26.27 2.11 35.94
CA SER A 30 26.26 3.12 34.86
C SER A 30 26.21 2.56 33.43
N GLN A 31 26.15 1.22 33.24
CA GLN A 31 26.18 0.60 31.90
C GLN A 31 24.89 -0.12 31.47
N THR A 32 23.80 -0.03 32.24
CA THR A 32 22.52 -0.66 31.88
C THR A 32 21.35 0.31 31.81
N ARG A 33 21.59 1.60 32.11
CA ARG A 33 20.58 2.67 32.03
C ARG A 33 20.70 3.53 30.76
N GLY A 34 21.89 3.57 30.15
CA GLY A 34 22.13 4.31 28.91
C GLY A 34 21.50 3.64 27.68
N SER A 35 21.72 2.33 27.49
CA SER A 35 21.23 1.64 26.30
C SER A 35 19.70 1.50 26.26
N SER A 36 19.02 1.43 27.40
CA SER A 36 17.56 1.33 27.45
C SER A 36 16.88 2.68 27.19
N VAL A 37 17.44 3.79 27.68
CA VAL A 37 16.85 5.12 27.51
C VAL A 37 17.09 5.64 26.09
N GLU A 38 18.28 5.41 25.53
CA GLU A 38 18.59 5.77 24.14
C GLU A 38 17.78 4.92 23.14
N SER A 39 17.63 3.62 23.39
CA SER A 39 16.75 2.74 22.59
C SER A 39 15.30 3.23 22.63
N GLN A 40 14.78 3.55 23.83
CA GLN A 40 13.42 4.07 23.98
C GLN A 40 13.23 5.42 23.25
N ALA A 41 14.20 6.34 23.36
CA ALA A 41 14.13 7.62 22.67
C ALA A 41 14.13 7.45 21.14
N ASN A 42 14.94 6.51 20.62
CA ASN A 42 14.98 6.20 19.19
C ASN A 42 13.67 5.55 18.71
N GLU A 43 13.12 4.59 19.46
CA GLU A 43 11.82 3.99 19.15
C GLU A 43 10.69 5.04 19.16
N GLU A 44 10.68 5.96 20.13
CA GLU A 44 9.71 7.05 20.18
C GLU A 44 9.84 8.01 18.98
N ALA A 45 11.07 8.31 18.55
CA ALA A 45 11.33 9.13 17.37
C ALA A 45 10.83 8.43 16.09
N VAL A 46 11.14 7.15 15.91
CA VAL A 46 10.64 6.33 14.80
C VAL A 46 9.12 6.30 14.80
N ARG A 47 8.47 6.03 15.94
CA ARG A 47 7.01 5.98 16.05
C ARG A 47 6.36 7.29 15.64
N ARG A 48 6.93 8.43 16.04
CA ARG A 48 6.43 9.76 15.68
C ARG A 48 6.52 10.00 14.18
N ASP A 49 7.68 9.74 13.58
CA ASP A 49 7.91 10.03 12.15
C ASP A 49 7.12 9.04 11.27
N ALA A 50 7.03 7.78 11.67
CA ALA A 50 6.16 6.77 11.07
C ALA A 50 4.68 7.15 11.16
N THR A 51 4.24 7.74 12.27
CA THR A 51 2.86 8.24 12.43
C THR A 51 2.57 9.38 11.45
N ILE A 52 3.53 10.28 11.21
CA ILE A 52 3.38 11.34 10.21
C ILE A 52 3.22 10.72 8.81
N LEU A 53 4.09 9.78 8.44
CA LEU A 53 3.99 9.07 7.17
C LEU A 53 2.65 8.33 7.02
N LEU A 54 2.28 7.49 7.99
CA LEU A 54 1.05 6.69 7.94
C LEU A 54 -0.20 7.55 7.93
N ASN A 55 -0.20 8.70 8.63
CA ASN A 55 -1.29 9.66 8.53
C ASN A 55 -1.41 10.21 7.10
N SER A 56 -0.30 10.58 6.45
CA SER A 56 -0.33 11.06 5.06
C SER A 56 -0.79 9.99 4.06
N VAL A 57 -0.41 8.72 4.30
CA VAL A 57 -0.72 7.60 3.41
C VAL A 57 -2.16 7.12 3.59
N LEU A 58 -2.60 6.91 4.84
CA LEU A 58 -3.83 6.18 5.17
C LEU A 58 -4.97 7.08 5.62
N THR A 59 -4.76 8.39 5.77
CA THR A 59 -5.77 9.32 6.26
C THR A 59 -5.76 10.64 5.46
N ALA A 60 -6.76 11.49 5.70
CA ALA A 60 -6.78 12.84 5.14
C ALA A 60 -5.80 13.82 5.82
N ASN A 61 -5.06 13.39 6.86
CA ASN A 61 -4.15 14.24 7.62
C ASN A 61 -2.70 14.08 7.16
N ASP A 62 -2.18 15.05 6.42
CA ASP A 62 -0.78 15.07 5.98
C ASP A 62 0.13 16.00 6.81
N LYS A 63 -0.35 16.46 7.97
CA LYS A 63 0.37 17.40 8.82
C LYS A 63 1.72 16.84 9.26
N GLY A 64 2.76 17.63 9.02
CA GLY A 64 4.13 17.31 9.40
C GLY A 64 4.93 16.62 8.29
N PHE A 65 4.27 16.10 7.23
CA PHE A 65 4.97 15.43 6.14
C PHE A 65 5.98 16.38 5.46
N SER A 66 5.56 17.62 5.16
CA SER A 66 6.46 18.60 4.56
C SER A 66 7.64 19.01 5.43
N SER A 67 7.51 18.90 6.75
CA SER A 67 8.62 19.12 7.67
C SER A 67 9.63 17.97 7.64
N LEU A 68 9.18 16.73 7.42
CA LEU A 68 10.07 15.55 7.33
C LEU A 68 10.70 15.37 5.95
N TYR A 69 9.95 15.65 4.88
CA TYR A 69 10.34 15.33 3.49
C TYR A 69 10.63 16.57 2.63
N GLY A 70 10.48 17.78 3.17
CA GLY A 70 10.74 19.06 2.46
C GLY A 70 9.72 19.42 1.38
N LYS A 71 8.68 18.60 1.16
CA LYS A 71 7.62 18.76 0.15
C LYS A 71 6.29 18.27 0.71
N SER A 72 5.16 18.72 0.19
CA SER A 72 3.88 18.07 0.53
C SER A 72 3.89 16.61 0.10
N TYR A 73 3.06 15.76 0.71
CA TYR A 73 2.96 14.35 0.36
C TYR A 73 2.62 14.14 -1.13
N GLU A 74 1.72 14.98 -1.65
CA GLU A 74 1.37 15.01 -3.07
C GLU A 74 2.59 15.33 -3.94
N GLN A 75 3.31 16.40 -3.63
CA GLN A 75 4.50 16.80 -4.41
C GLN A 75 5.61 15.76 -4.33
N TRP A 76 5.82 15.16 -3.15
CA TRP A 76 6.84 14.13 -2.95
C TRP A 76 6.53 12.88 -3.78
N THR A 77 5.30 12.36 -3.73
CA THR A 77 4.91 11.19 -4.54
C THR A 77 5.06 11.47 -6.04
N LYS A 78 4.56 12.61 -6.53
CA LYS A 78 4.64 12.97 -7.96
C LYS A 78 6.06 13.20 -8.46
N GLN A 79 6.94 13.78 -7.65
CA GLN A 79 8.30 14.15 -8.09
C GLN A 79 9.35 13.07 -7.79
N ILE A 80 9.14 12.25 -6.77
CA ILE A 80 10.15 11.29 -6.29
C ILE A 80 9.75 9.84 -6.59
N VAL A 81 8.48 9.49 -6.40
CA VAL A 81 8.03 8.09 -6.48
C VAL A 81 7.56 7.75 -7.89
N PHE A 82 6.58 8.48 -8.41
CA PHE A 82 5.89 8.17 -9.67
C PHE A 82 6.80 8.12 -10.91
N PRO A 83 7.81 8.99 -11.09
CA PRO A 83 8.59 9.01 -12.32
C PRO A 83 9.21 7.65 -12.65
N SER A 84 9.80 6.98 -11.65
CA SER A 84 10.39 5.64 -11.81
C SER A 84 9.34 4.56 -12.14
N GLN A 85 8.13 4.68 -11.58
CA GLN A 85 7.04 3.74 -11.85
C GLN A 85 6.47 3.92 -13.25
N ILE A 86 6.35 5.17 -13.70
CA ILE A 86 5.87 5.50 -15.04
C ILE A 86 6.87 5.01 -16.09
N GLU A 87 8.16 5.29 -15.88
CA GLU A 87 9.22 4.83 -16.78
C GLU A 87 9.23 3.30 -16.91
N ALA A 88 9.22 2.59 -15.78
CA ALA A 88 9.15 1.13 -15.76
C ALA A 88 7.89 0.59 -16.46
N ALA A 89 6.72 1.16 -16.17
CA ALA A 89 5.46 0.73 -16.79
C ALA A 89 5.45 0.97 -18.31
N ILE A 90 6.00 2.09 -18.81
CA ILE A 90 6.15 2.36 -20.24
C ILE A 90 7.05 1.31 -20.91
N GLN A 91 8.17 0.96 -20.26
CA GLN A 91 9.10 -0.05 -20.76
C GLN A 91 8.48 -1.45 -20.76
N ASP A 92 7.90 -1.87 -19.64
CA ASP A 92 7.34 -3.22 -19.43
C ASP A 92 6.15 -3.49 -20.35
N ASN A 93 5.33 -2.47 -20.59
CA ASN A 93 4.23 -2.55 -21.55
C ASN A 93 4.69 -2.26 -22.99
N GLY A 94 5.96 -1.95 -23.22
CA GLY A 94 6.49 -1.70 -24.56
C GLY A 94 5.77 -0.57 -25.29
N TRP A 95 5.43 0.50 -24.58
CA TRP A 95 4.88 1.73 -25.14
C TRP A 95 5.96 2.64 -25.73
N THR A 96 7.16 2.13 -26.04
CA THR A 96 8.25 2.92 -26.62
C THR A 96 8.24 2.88 -28.18
N PRO A 97 8.41 4.03 -28.88
CA PRO A 97 8.33 5.38 -28.35
C PRO A 97 6.89 5.75 -27.99
N GLU A 98 6.73 6.46 -26.86
CA GLU A 98 5.43 6.78 -26.26
C GLU A 98 4.50 7.52 -27.22
N SER A 99 5.05 8.44 -28.00
CA SER A 99 4.33 9.28 -28.98
C SER A 99 3.53 8.51 -30.05
N LYS A 100 3.70 7.18 -30.15
CA LYS A 100 2.87 6.31 -31.01
C LYS A 100 1.56 5.87 -30.36
N TYR A 101 1.36 6.16 -29.08
CA TYR A 101 0.23 5.71 -28.30
C TYR A 101 -0.56 6.92 -27.80
N THR A 102 -1.88 6.87 -27.96
CA THR A 102 -2.79 7.87 -27.41
C THR A 102 -4.09 7.16 -27.10
N TYR A 103 -4.67 7.48 -25.96
CA TYR A 103 -5.98 6.98 -25.58
C TYR A 103 -6.94 8.14 -25.40
N GLN A 104 -8.17 7.94 -25.87
CA GLN A 104 -9.30 8.84 -25.70
C GLN A 104 -10.53 7.98 -25.61
N TYR A 105 -11.18 7.99 -24.45
CA TYR A 105 -12.35 7.15 -24.19
C TYR A 105 -13.55 7.55 -25.07
N ALA A 106 -13.90 8.85 -25.06
CA ALA A 106 -14.96 9.43 -25.87
C ALA A 106 -14.58 10.85 -26.33
N LYS A 107 -15.36 11.45 -27.24
CA LYS A 107 -14.98 12.72 -27.91
C LYS A 107 -14.81 13.90 -26.93
N GLU A 108 -15.55 13.86 -25.84
CA GLU A 108 -15.56 14.83 -24.75
C GLU A 108 -14.39 14.65 -23.77
N PHE A 109 -13.70 13.51 -23.80
CA PHE A 109 -12.49 13.28 -23.02
C PHE A 109 -11.27 13.79 -23.76
N GLU A 110 -10.27 14.26 -23.02
CA GLU A 110 -8.99 14.66 -23.60
C GLU A 110 -8.22 13.46 -24.13
N LYS A 111 -7.39 13.69 -25.16
CA LYS A 111 -6.45 12.69 -25.66
C LYS A 111 -5.24 12.66 -24.75
N GLN A 112 -4.90 11.48 -24.24
CA GLN A 112 -3.81 11.33 -23.28
C GLN A 112 -2.79 10.29 -23.75
N GLN A 113 -1.52 10.56 -23.49
CA GLN A 113 -0.40 9.63 -23.64
C GLN A 113 -0.38 8.62 -22.47
N PRO A 114 0.32 7.48 -22.62
CA PRO A 114 0.49 6.51 -21.53
C PRO A 114 0.99 7.10 -20.21
N SER A 115 1.98 7.99 -20.21
CA SER A 115 2.51 8.63 -18.99
C SER A 115 1.47 9.45 -18.25
N GLU A 116 0.62 10.20 -18.97
CA GLU A 116 -0.44 11.01 -18.38
C GLU A 116 -1.51 10.12 -17.71
N ILE A 117 -1.87 9.01 -18.35
CA ILE A 117 -2.79 8.01 -17.78
C ILE A 117 -2.19 7.34 -16.54
N LEU A 118 -0.92 6.96 -16.61
CA LEU A 118 -0.20 6.35 -15.48
C LEU A 118 -0.06 7.32 -14.31
N GLU A 119 0.22 8.60 -14.57
CA GLU A 119 0.29 9.63 -13.52
C GLU A 119 -1.05 9.72 -12.78
N HIS A 120 -2.16 9.88 -13.50
CA HIS A 120 -3.50 9.91 -12.88
C HIS A 120 -3.84 8.61 -12.16
N TYR A 121 -3.48 7.45 -12.74
CA TYR A 121 -3.64 6.16 -12.09
C TYR A 121 -2.92 6.10 -10.74
N TYR A 122 -1.65 6.51 -10.68
CA TYR A 122 -0.87 6.50 -9.44
C TYR A 122 -1.35 7.54 -8.43
N GLU A 123 -1.81 8.71 -8.88
CA GLU A 123 -2.46 9.72 -8.03
C GLU A 123 -3.71 9.17 -7.37
N THR A 124 -4.66 8.65 -8.17
CA THR A 124 -5.90 8.10 -7.66
C THR A 124 -5.65 6.91 -6.75
N ARG A 125 -4.71 6.03 -7.11
CA ARG A 125 -4.33 4.90 -6.25
C ARG A 125 -3.75 5.37 -4.91
N ARG A 126 -2.89 6.39 -4.90
CA ARG A 126 -2.36 6.99 -3.67
C ARG A 126 -3.51 7.55 -2.81
N ASP A 127 -4.47 8.22 -3.43
CA ASP A 127 -5.55 8.87 -2.70
C ASP A 127 -6.59 7.88 -2.17
N ASN A 128 -6.87 6.78 -2.87
CA ASN A 128 -7.73 5.68 -2.39
C ASN A 128 -7.21 5.04 -1.10
N LEU A 129 -5.90 5.09 -0.81
CA LEU A 129 -5.37 4.57 0.46
C LEU A 129 -5.91 5.36 1.67
N LYS A 130 -6.31 6.62 1.48
CA LYS A 130 -6.86 7.46 2.54
C LYS A 130 -8.24 7.01 3.02
N ASP A 131 -8.91 6.17 2.23
CA ASP A 131 -10.18 5.55 2.62
C ASP A 131 -10.01 4.51 3.73
N ILE A 132 -8.77 4.04 4.00
CA ILE A 132 -8.47 3.11 5.09
C ILE A 132 -8.75 3.74 6.46
N GLN A 133 -8.41 5.03 6.63
CA GLN A 133 -8.66 5.90 7.79
C GLN A 133 -8.04 5.50 9.14
N GLU A 134 -7.98 4.21 9.45
CA GLU A 134 -7.59 3.70 10.75
C GLU A 134 -6.43 2.70 10.63
N TYR A 135 -5.45 2.88 11.52
CA TYR A 135 -4.33 1.96 11.69
C TYR A 135 -3.85 1.97 13.14
N ARG A 136 -3.06 0.96 13.50
CA ARG A 136 -2.39 0.90 14.80
C ARG A 136 -0.98 0.33 14.63
N ILE A 137 0.04 1.15 14.94
CA ILE A 137 1.42 0.66 15.05
C ILE A 137 1.49 -0.35 16.19
N THR A 138 1.87 -1.59 15.88
CA THR A 138 1.99 -2.69 16.84
C THR A 138 3.41 -2.88 17.30
N ASP A 139 4.40 -2.64 16.43
CA ASP A 139 5.80 -2.86 16.73
C ASP A 139 6.72 -1.86 16.04
N VAL A 140 7.87 -1.60 16.67
CA VAL A 140 8.96 -0.78 16.13
C VAL A 140 10.28 -1.40 16.55
N GLU A 141 11.05 -1.84 15.56
CA GLU A 141 12.39 -2.37 15.75
C GLU A 141 13.41 -1.35 15.21
N VAL A 142 14.42 -1.02 16.01
CA VAL A 142 15.47 -0.06 15.62
C VAL A 142 16.83 -0.75 15.65
N SER A 143 17.58 -0.60 14.56
CA SER A 143 18.96 -1.07 14.44
C SER A 143 19.80 0.00 13.74
N ASP A 144 20.66 0.66 14.51
CA ASP A 144 21.51 1.77 14.06
C ASP A 144 20.68 2.89 13.40
N ASP A 145 20.86 3.11 12.09
CA ASP A 145 20.15 4.10 11.29
C ASP A 145 19.02 3.49 10.43
N LYS A 146 18.56 2.29 10.81
CA LYS A 146 17.43 1.60 10.19
C LYS A 146 16.37 1.28 11.23
N ALA A 147 15.12 1.34 10.81
CA ALA A 147 14.00 0.90 11.63
C ALA A 147 12.96 0.18 10.79
N THR A 148 12.32 -0.84 11.36
CA THR A 148 11.17 -1.52 10.78
C THR A 148 9.96 -1.19 11.64
N VAL A 149 8.88 -0.74 11.00
CA VAL A 149 7.62 -0.37 11.64
C VAL A 149 6.55 -1.35 11.19
N THR A 150 5.90 -1.98 12.16
CA THR A 150 4.79 -2.91 11.93
C THR A 150 3.50 -2.29 12.42
N PHE A 151 2.45 -2.37 11.60
CA PHE A 151 1.14 -1.85 11.95
C PHE A 151 0.01 -2.76 11.46
N LEU A 152 -1.15 -2.64 12.10
CA LEU A 152 -2.40 -3.26 11.66
C LEU A 152 -3.29 -2.20 11.00
N SER A 153 -3.86 -2.53 9.85
CA SER A 153 -4.88 -1.70 9.19
C SER A 153 -5.81 -2.57 8.35
N ARG A 154 -6.93 -1.99 7.91
CA ARG A 154 -7.62 -2.50 6.72
C ARG A 154 -6.73 -2.29 5.49
N GLN A 155 -7.02 -3.00 4.42
CA GLN A 155 -6.32 -2.90 3.13
C GLN A 155 -7.34 -2.65 2.01
N ILE A 156 -6.89 -2.20 0.85
CA ILE A 156 -7.74 -2.17 -0.34
C ILE A 156 -7.95 -3.60 -0.81
N ASN A 157 -9.21 -4.02 -0.97
CA ASN A 157 -9.51 -5.34 -1.52
C ASN A 157 -9.28 -5.32 -3.04
N HIS A 158 -8.12 -5.82 -3.48
CA HIS A 158 -7.72 -5.78 -4.88
C HIS A 158 -8.70 -6.54 -5.78
N THR A 159 -9.24 -7.66 -5.30
CA THR A 159 -10.16 -8.50 -6.07
C THR A 159 -11.49 -7.79 -6.30
N ALA A 160 -12.02 -7.09 -5.29
CA ALA A 160 -13.21 -6.25 -5.44
C ALA A 160 -12.95 -5.07 -6.38
N THR A 161 -11.80 -4.40 -6.25
CA THR A 161 -11.41 -3.30 -7.14
C THR A 161 -11.32 -3.77 -8.60
N ALA A 162 -10.62 -4.88 -8.86
CA ALA A 162 -10.53 -5.47 -10.20
C ALA A 162 -11.91 -5.87 -10.75
N SER A 163 -12.79 -6.41 -9.91
CA SER A 163 -14.17 -6.73 -10.28
C SER A 163 -14.97 -5.47 -10.65
N ALA A 164 -14.81 -4.37 -9.91
CA ALA A 164 -15.47 -3.10 -10.21
C ALA A 164 -15.02 -2.56 -11.57
N ILE A 165 -13.70 -2.52 -11.81
CA ILE A 165 -13.14 -2.09 -13.10
C ILE A 165 -13.61 -2.98 -14.24
N ASN A 166 -13.69 -4.31 -14.04
CA ASN A 166 -14.22 -5.22 -15.05
C ASN A 166 -15.72 -4.97 -15.34
N THR A 167 -16.54 -4.71 -14.32
CA THR A 167 -17.96 -4.34 -14.51
C THR A 167 -18.09 -3.05 -15.33
N ILE A 168 -17.29 -2.04 -15.00
CA ILE A 168 -17.24 -0.77 -15.75
C ILE A 168 -16.79 -1.02 -17.18
N TYR A 169 -15.72 -1.79 -17.37
CA TYR A 169 -15.21 -2.18 -18.67
C TYR A 169 -16.31 -2.79 -19.56
N LEU A 170 -17.10 -3.72 -19.01
CA LEU A 170 -18.23 -4.34 -19.72
C LEU A 170 -19.32 -3.31 -20.05
N ALA A 171 -19.70 -2.45 -19.11
CA ALA A 171 -20.71 -1.42 -19.32
C ALA A 171 -20.27 -0.41 -20.41
N VAL A 172 -19.00 0.02 -20.39
CA VAL A 172 -18.48 0.97 -21.37
C VAL A 172 -18.27 0.34 -22.75
N ALA A 173 -17.98 -0.97 -22.83
CA ALA A 173 -17.80 -1.68 -24.08
C ALA A 173 -19.12 -1.91 -24.86
N ASP A 174 -20.27 -2.03 -24.18
CA ASP A 174 -21.57 -2.33 -24.80
C ASP A 174 -22.18 -1.18 -25.65
N GLY A 175 -21.49 -0.05 -25.81
CA GLY A 175 -22.08 1.17 -26.40
C GLY A 175 -21.71 1.50 -27.85
N THR A 176 -20.45 1.39 -28.25
CA THR A 176 -19.99 2.00 -29.54
C THR A 176 -18.56 1.65 -29.96
N ILE A 177 -17.82 0.83 -29.20
CA ILE A 177 -16.46 0.41 -29.56
C ILE A 177 -16.48 -1.11 -29.63
N ASP A 178 -16.25 -1.67 -30.82
CA ASP A 178 -16.14 -3.12 -31.01
C ASP A 178 -14.77 -3.62 -30.52
N VAL A 179 -14.50 -3.38 -29.23
CA VAL A 179 -13.34 -3.89 -28.51
C VAL A 179 -13.37 -5.42 -28.55
N PHE A 180 -14.56 -6.03 -28.62
CA PHE A 180 -14.80 -7.47 -28.65
C PHE A 180 -14.48 -8.16 -29.98
N ALA A 181 -14.76 -7.57 -31.16
CA ALA A 181 -14.29 -8.13 -32.42
C ALA A 181 -12.79 -7.94 -32.61
N ALA A 182 -12.19 -6.91 -32.01
CA ALA A 182 -10.74 -6.78 -31.91
C ALA A 182 -10.14 -7.85 -30.96
N LEU A 183 -10.76 -8.06 -29.79
CA LEU A 183 -10.42 -9.10 -28.78
C LEU A 183 -10.52 -10.53 -29.35
N ASN A 184 -11.66 -10.90 -29.93
CA ASN A 184 -11.93 -12.26 -30.39
C ASN A 184 -11.17 -12.63 -31.68
N LYS A 185 -10.73 -11.64 -32.47
CA LYS A 185 -9.85 -11.86 -33.64
C LYS A 185 -8.35 -11.78 -33.31
N ALA A 186 -7.97 -11.29 -32.12
CA ALA A 186 -6.57 -11.05 -31.73
C ALA A 186 -5.78 -12.31 -31.30
N ASN A 187 -6.36 -13.51 -31.44
CA ASN A 187 -5.64 -14.78 -31.34
C ASN A 187 -4.48 -14.93 -32.36
N GLU A 188 -4.25 -13.93 -33.21
CA GLU A 188 -3.16 -13.89 -34.19
C GLU A 188 -2.06 -12.85 -33.88
N ALA A 189 -2.21 -11.95 -32.89
CA ALA A 189 -1.14 -11.02 -32.44
C ALA A 189 -1.33 -10.45 -31.01
N ASP A 190 -1.22 -11.33 -30.01
CA ASP A 190 -1.50 -11.11 -28.56
C ASP A 190 -0.80 -9.88 -27.92
N SER A 191 0.42 -9.55 -28.34
CA SER A 191 1.24 -8.54 -27.66
C SER A 191 0.75 -7.09 -27.77
N LYS A 192 0.08 -6.69 -28.86
CA LYS A 192 -0.48 -5.33 -28.99
C LYS A 192 -1.80 -5.20 -28.25
N PHE A 193 -2.56 -6.28 -28.17
CA PHE A 193 -3.82 -6.34 -27.48
C PHE A 193 -3.62 -6.16 -25.97
N LYS A 194 -2.70 -6.92 -25.37
CA LYS A 194 -2.33 -6.79 -23.95
C LYS A 194 -1.98 -5.35 -23.56
N LYS A 195 -1.22 -4.65 -24.41
CA LYS A 195 -0.83 -3.24 -24.19
C LYS A 195 -2.03 -2.30 -24.13
N LEU A 196 -2.96 -2.43 -25.06
CA LEU A 196 -4.15 -1.58 -25.07
C LEU A 196 -5.06 -1.91 -23.89
N HIS A 197 -5.21 -3.19 -23.55
CA HIS A 197 -5.99 -3.62 -22.40
C HIS A 197 -5.44 -3.06 -21.08
N THR A 198 -4.13 -3.10 -20.85
CA THR A 198 -3.50 -2.50 -19.67
C THR A 198 -3.80 -1.00 -19.60
N LEU A 199 -3.56 -0.26 -20.69
CA LEU A 199 -3.77 1.19 -20.72
C LEU A 199 -5.23 1.58 -20.46
N VAL A 200 -6.18 0.82 -21.02
CA VAL A 200 -7.62 1.02 -20.77
C VAL A 200 -7.96 0.72 -19.31
N SER A 201 -7.38 -0.33 -18.73
CA SER A 201 -7.63 -0.69 -17.33
C SER A 201 -7.14 0.40 -16.37
N ASP A 202 -5.94 0.95 -16.61
CA ASP A 202 -5.38 2.05 -15.83
C ASP A 202 -6.24 3.32 -15.98
N PHE A 203 -6.71 3.60 -17.21
CA PHE A 203 -7.65 4.70 -17.46
C PHE A 203 -8.95 4.54 -16.68
N LEU A 204 -9.60 3.38 -16.83
CA LEU A 204 -10.89 3.13 -16.18
C LEU A 204 -10.76 3.18 -14.67
N TYR A 205 -9.63 2.74 -14.12
CA TYR A 205 -9.34 2.88 -12.70
C TYR A 205 -9.40 4.34 -12.27
N TYR A 206 -8.55 5.22 -12.82
CA TYR A 206 -8.51 6.60 -12.33
C TYR A 206 -9.79 7.35 -12.67
N ALA A 207 -10.38 7.11 -13.85
CA ALA A 207 -11.60 7.78 -14.27
C ALA A 207 -12.78 7.41 -13.36
N ASN A 208 -12.86 6.15 -12.93
CA ASN A 208 -13.88 5.66 -12.00
C ASN A 208 -13.74 6.29 -10.61
N PHE A 209 -12.59 6.09 -9.97
CA PHE A 209 -12.35 6.56 -8.60
C PHE A 209 -12.17 8.09 -8.49
N SER A 210 -12.16 8.80 -9.63
CA SER A 210 -12.20 10.27 -9.68
C SER A 210 -13.56 10.83 -10.16
N ASP A 211 -14.62 10.01 -10.09
CA ASP A 211 -16.00 10.37 -10.46
C ASP A 211 -16.22 10.83 -11.92
N ARG A 212 -15.28 10.55 -12.82
CA ARG A 212 -15.35 10.98 -14.23
C ARG A 212 -16.29 10.11 -15.07
N LEU A 213 -16.79 8.99 -14.53
CA LEU A 213 -17.66 8.04 -15.23
C LEU A 213 -19.11 8.00 -14.70
N VAL A 214 -19.43 8.70 -13.60
CA VAL A 214 -20.73 8.59 -12.86
C VAL A 214 -21.95 8.82 -13.75
N ASP A 215 -21.86 9.75 -14.69
CA ASP A 215 -22.98 10.10 -15.56
C ASP A 215 -23.06 9.25 -16.84
N HIS A 216 -22.17 8.27 -16.99
CA HIS A 216 -22.07 7.44 -18.18
C HIS A 216 -22.72 6.07 -17.96
N LYS A 217 -23.77 5.77 -18.73
CA LYS A 217 -24.35 4.41 -18.90
C LYS A 217 -24.95 3.73 -17.67
N GLY A 218 -25.42 4.47 -16.67
CA GLY A 218 -26.09 3.88 -15.50
C GLY A 218 -25.17 3.01 -14.63
N ILE A 219 -23.87 3.29 -14.67
CA ILE A 219 -22.89 2.71 -13.76
C ILE A 219 -23.23 3.21 -12.35
N SER A 220 -23.38 2.28 -11.41
CA SER A 220 -23.66 2.63 -10.01
C SER A 220 -22.53 3.49 -9.45
N SER A 221 -22.86 4.65 -8.87
CA SER A 221 -21.89 5.55 -8.23
C SER A 221 -21.10 4.86 -7.11
N ARG A 222 -21.65 3.79 -6.54
CA ARG A 222 -20.98 2.98 -5.52
C ARG A 222 -19.76 2.22 -6.05
N LEU A 223 -19.64 2.01 -7.36
CA LEU A 223 -18.43 1.43 -7.95
C LEU A 223 -17.22 2.37 -7.88
N ASN A 224 -17.43 3.66 -7.60
CA ASN A 224 -16.39 4.66 -7.44
C ASN A 224 -15.80 4.69 -6.03
N GLU A 225 -16.39 3.98 -5.08
CA GLU A 225 -15.88 3.92 -3.71
C GLU A 225 -14.82 2.83 -3.59
N THR A 226 -13.73 3.11 -2.87
CA THR A 226 -12.65 2.15 -2.66
C THR A 226 -13.13 0.95 -1.83
N PRO A 227 -13.17 -0.28 -2.39
CA PRO A 227 -13.56 -1.43 -1.61
C PRO A 227 -12.39 -1.82 -0.69
N LEU A 228 -12.69 -1.97 0.58
CA LEU A 228 -11.73 -2.31 1.61
C LEU A 228 -11.98 -3.72 2.13
N THR A 229 -10.95 -4.34 2.69
CA THR A 229 -11.07 -5.62 3.39
C THR A 229 -12.01 -5.51 4.60
N GLU A 230 -12.72 -6.58 4.93
CA GLU A 230 -13.43 -6.71 6.21
C GLU A 230 -12.42 -6.91 7.36
N GLY A 231 -11.35 -7.66 7.11
CA GLY A 231 -10.28 -7.90 8.08
C GLY A 231 -9.28 -6.75 8.19
N GLN A 232 -8.52 -6.76 9.29
CA GLN A 232 -7.28 -6.01 9.43
C GLN A 232 -6.08 -6.95 9.29
N TYR A 233 -5.03 -6.47 8.65
CA TYR A 233 -3.83 -7.23 8.31
C TYR A 233 -2.59 -6.49 8.78
N GLU A 234 -1.56 -7.27 9.11
CA GLU A 234 -0.28 -6.73 9.51
C GLU A 234 0.53 -6.33 8.26
N VAL A 235 1.08 -5.13 8.31
CA VAL A 235 1.94 -4.57 7.27
C VAL A 235 3.20 -4.03 7.95
N SER A 236 4.35 -4.26 7.33
CA SER A 236 5.64 -3.77 7.81
C SER A 236 6.30 -2.92 6.74
N PHE A 237 7.00 -1.86 7.15
CA PHE A 237 7.82 -1.06 6.25
C PHE A 237 9.07 -0.53 6.95
N ASP A 238 10.10 -0.27 6.15
CA ASP A 238 11.39 0.16 6.65
C ASP A 238 11.60 1.66 6.47
N LEU A 239 12.12 2.30 7.52
CA LEU A 239 12.58 3.68 7.57
C LEU A 239 14.10 3.72 7.73
N GLU A 240 14.70 4.78 7.19
CA GLU A 240 16.13 5.07 7.34
C GLU A 240 16.30 6.47 7.92
N LYS A 241 17.30 6.65 8.78
CA LYS A 241 17.62 7.97 9.33
C LYS A 241 18.31 8.83 8.27
N ASN A 242 17.81 10.05 8.08
CA ASN A 242 18.42 11.01 7.15
C ASN A 242 19.47 11.90 7.87
N SER A 243 20.08 12.82 7.13
CA SER A 243 21.12 13.72 7.65
C SER A 243 20.63 14.75 8.70
N GLU A 244 19.32 14.86 8.90
CA GLU A 244 18.68 15.74 9.87
C GLU A 244 18.14 14.96 11.09
N ASP A 245 18.60 13.72 11.27
CA ASP A 245 18.15 12.79 12.31
C ASP A 245 16.65 12.43 12.27
N ASN A 246 15.97 12.65 11.14
CA ASN A 246 14.59 12.24 10.92
C ASN A 246 14.53 10.83 10.32
N TRP A 247 13.51 10.05 10.68
CA TRP A 247 13.27 8.72 10.10
C TRP A 247 12.33 8.80 8.90
N VAL A 248 12.84 8.48 7.71
CA VAL A 248 12.12 8.66 6.45
C VAL A 248 12.07 7.39 5.62
N ILE A 249 10.99 7.24 4.84
CA ILE A 249 10.82 6.12 3.91
C ILE A 249 11.52 6.41 2.58
N SER A 250 12.22 5.42 2.04
CA SER A 250 12.73 5.49 0.66
C SER A 250 11.59 5.36 -0.36
N ASP A 251 11.81 5.81 -1.60
CA ASP A 251 10.86 5.62 -2.71
C ASP A 251 10.55 4.14 -2.94
N LYS A 252 11.56 3.28 -2.82
CA LYS A 252 11.41 1.82 -2.95
C LYS A 252 10.55 1.24 -1.84
N ASN A 253 10.82 1.57 -0.58
CA ASN A 253 10.06 1.04 0.54
C ASN A 253 8.62 1.58 0.53
N TYR A 254 8.40 2.81 0.07
CA TYR A 254 7.06 3.36 -0.12
C TYR A 254 6.27 2.57 -1.17
N ARG A 255 6.89 2.22 -2.31
CA ARG A 255 6.22 1.37 -3.32
C ARG A 255 5.84 0.00 -2.76
N ASN A 256 6.72 -0.58 -1.93
CA ASN A 256 6.42 -1.85 -1.26
C ASN A 256 5.25 -1.69 -0.29
N LEU A 257 5.25 -0.66 0.56
CA LEU A 257 4.14 -0.33 1.47
C LEU A 257 2.81 -0.19 0.71
N VAL A 258 2.78 0.56 -0.39
CA VAL A 258 1.58 0.73 -1.23
C VAL A 258 1.16 -0.58 -1.90
N SER A 259 2.09 -1.49 -2.17
CA SER A 259 1.78 -2.84 -2.68
C SER A 259 1.20 -3.72 -1.59
N ASP A 260 1.76 -3.71 -0.39
CA ASP A 260 1.34 -4.53 0.75
C ASP A 260 -0.01 -4.08 1.33
N LEU A 261 -0.40 -2.82 1.08
CA LEU A 261 -1.74 -2.30 1.38
C LEU A 261 -2.82 -2.74 0.36
N LEU A 262 -2.45 -3.50 -0.67
CA LEU A 262 -3.39 -4.20 -1.53
C LEU A 262 -3.55 -5.66 -1.09
N ASN A 263 -4.79 -6.04 -0.76
CA ASN A 263 -5.11 -7.40 -0.38
C ASN A 263 -5.56 -8.23 -1.59
N TYR A 264 -4.82 -9.30 -1.88
CA TYR A 264 -5.11 -10.23 -2.97
C TYR A 264 -5.84 -11.51 -2.51
N ASP A 265 -5.91 -11.75 -1.20
CA ASP A 265 -6.39 -13.01 -0.63
C ASP A 265 -7.90 -12.98 -0.30
N GLU A 266 -8.41 -11.84 0.15
CA GLU A 266 -9.80 -11.67 0.56
C GLU A 266 -10.71 -11.56 -0.68
N LYS A 267 -11.80 -12.34 -0.70
CA LYS A 267 -12.72 -12.38 -1.84
C LYS A 267 -13.48 -11.07 -1.98
N ALA A 268 -13.82 -10.69 -3.22
CA ALA A 268 -14.63 -9.50 -3.48
C ALA A 268 -15.96 -9.45 -2.70
N SER A 269 -16.61 -10.61 -2.48
CA SER A 269 -17.87 -10.71 -1.73
C SER A 269 -17.76 -10.39 -0.23
N GLN A 270 -16.55 -10.37 0.31
CA GLN A 270 -16.27 -10.03 1.71
C GLN A 270 -16.01 -8.53 1.87
N ALA A 271 -15.60 -7.84 0.80
CA ALA A 271 -15.25 -6.44 0.84
C ALA A 271 -16.39 -5.54 1.35
N ARG A 272 -15.99 -4.44 1.97
CA ARG A 272 -16.87 -3.41 2.50
C ARG A 272 -16.39 -2.05 2.00
N TYR A 273 -17.31 -1.17 1.68
CA TYR A 273 -17.00 0.24 1.42
C TYR A 273 -16.58 0.96 2.71
N PRO A 274 -16.02 2.18 2.62
CA PRO A 274 -15.57 2.92 3.80
C PRO A 274 -16.70 3.18 4.81
N ASP A 275 -17.94 3.32 4.34
CA ASP A 275 -19.14 3.47 5.19
C ASP A 275 -19.60 2.16 5.88
N GLY A 276 -18.92 1.04 5.63
CA GLY A 276 -19.24 -0.28 6.17
C GLY A 276 -20.27 -1.08 5.36
N THR A 277 -20.80 -0.55 4.26
CA THR A 277 -21.73 -1.26 3.38
C THR A 277 -21.01 -2.41 2.67
N ALA A 278 -21.65 -3.59 2.55
CA ALA A 278 -21.04 -4.72 1.84
C ALA A 278 -21.13 -4.54 0.32
N VAL A 279 -20.04 -4.85 -0.39
CA VAL A 279 -19.96 -4.70 -1.86
C VAL A 279 -21.00 -5.57 -2.58
N LYS A 280 -21.29 -6.77 -2.04
CA LYS A 280 -22.26 -7.72 -2.61
C LYS A 280 -23.71 -7.20 -2.66
N ASP A 281 -24.03 -6.17 -1.89
CA ASP A 281 -25.40 -5.64 -1.78
C ASP A 281 -25.76 -4.70 -2.96
N ILE A 282 -24.83 -4.52 -3.91
CA ILE A 282 -24.92 -3.52 -5.00
C ILE A 282 -24.93 -4.19 -6.40
N VAL A 283 -24.64 -5.49 -6.49
CA VAL A 283 -24.52 -6.22 -7.77
C VAL A 283 -25.82 -6.96 -8.16
N ASN A 284 -26.97 -6.55 -7.63
CA ASN A 284 -28.30 -7.08 -8.02
C ASN A 284 -29.19 -6.01 -8.64
#